data_AF-A0A9X7TE95-F1
#
_entry.id   AF-A0A9X7TE95-F1
#
_cell.length_a   1.000
_cell.length_b   1.000
_cell.length_c   1.000
_cell.angle_alpha   90.00
_cell.angle_beta   90.00
_cell.angle_gamma   90.00
#
_symmetry.space_group_name_H-M   'P 1'
#
loop_
_entity.id
_entity.type
_entity.pdbx_description
1 polymer ?
#
loop_
_entity_poly.entity_id
_entity_poly.type
_entity_poly.pdbx_seq_one_letter_code
_entity_poly.pdbx_strand_id
1 'polypeptide(L)'
;MKSLLLFLLLTFPLFAGLLHASVSFAPNIFFAYNQTVIMTLPNGSTTTIHEVLLQRIVGVYPNNTIAVNLTIYNVDEKYYLPPVVSLSNLSFPTNLYYIPPHLLGKNVTRGSSEICFVNYSNGLYVYESKSNIQDVVIEFFMWVNSSGVAVKVQTLQIGATLQLVSNATAVLWKSNYFDPATPLPKFPGYTEAHVVSANLNKTVLVVSHKLLEYILIAGVLGIIIILLFRK
;
A
#
# COMPACT_ATOMS: atom_id res chain seq x y z
N MET A 1 -34.30 -43.11 -30.26
CA MET A 1 -33.74 -42.79 -28.92
C MET A 1 -32.25 -42.35 -28.93
N LYS A 2 -31.77 -41.67 -29.98
CA LYS A 2 -30.39 -41.12 -30.02
C LYS A 2 -30.30 -39.60 -30.28
N SER A 3 -31.44 -38.92 -30.42
CA SER A 3 -31.48 -37.47 -30.71
C SER A 3 -31.80 -36.61 -29.47
N LEU A 4 -32.36 -37.18 -28.40
CA LEU A 4 -32.71 -36.43 -27.18
C LEU A 4 -31.49 -36.15 -26.28
N LEU A 5 -30.44 -36.97 -26.36
CA LEU A 5 -29.23 -36.83 -25.55
C LEU A 5 -28.30 -35.71 -26.08
N LEU A 6 -28.36 -35.41 -27.38
CA LEU A 6 -27.55 -34.35 -27.99
C LEU A 6 -28.12 -32.94 -27.72
N PHE A 7 -29.44 -32.84 -27.49
CA PHE A 7 -30.09 -31.59 -27.13
C PHE A 7 -29.85 -31.21 -25.66
N LEU A 8 -29.71 -32.19 -24.76
CA LEU A 8 -29.40 -31.95 -23.34
C LEU A 8 -27.96 -31.47 -23.09
N LEU A 9 -27.03 -31.70 -24.03
CA LEU A 9 -25.65 -31.20 -23.98
C LEU A 9 -25.49 -29.78 -24.55
N LEU A 10 -26.53 -29.24 -25.21
CA LEU A 10 -26.54 -27.89 -25.78
C LEU A 10 -27.33 -26.87 -24.94
N THR A 11 -27.96 -27.31 -23.84
CA THR A 11 -28.77 -26.45 -22.96
C THR A 11 -28.23 -26.34 -21.53
N PHE A 12 -26.97 -26.72 -21.28
CA PHE A 12 -26.28 -26.26 -20.07
C PHE A 12 -25.68 -24.88 -20.35
N PRO A 13 -26.28 -23.82 -19.80
CA PRO A 13 -25.77 -22.49 -20.03
C PRO A 13 -24.44 -22.36 -19.27
N LEU A 14 -23.37 -22.04 -19.98
CA LEU A 14 -22.62 -20.77 -19.88
C LEU A 14 -22.62 -19.99 -18.54
N PHE A 15 -22.79 -20.64 -17.38
CA PHE A 15 -22.80 -20.04 -16.04
C PHE A 15 -21.78 -20.68 -15.09
N ALA A 16 -20.66 -21.20 -15.63
CA ALA A 16 -19.45 -21.44 -14.83
C ALA A 16 -18.50 -20.22 -14.81
N GLY A 17 -18.87 -19.13 -15.50
CA GLY A 17 -18.19 -17.84 -15.41
C GLY A 17 -19.05 -16.85 -14.64
N LEU A 18 -18.47 -16.23 -13.61
CA LEU A 18 -18.91 -14.94 -13.07
C LEU A 18 -20.17 -14.98 -12.19
N LEU A 19 -20.14 -15.75 -11.11
CA LEU A 19 -20.53 -15.15 -9.83
C LEU A 19 -19.43 -14.14 -9.43
N HIS A 20 -19.30 -13.06 -10.22
CA HIS A 20 -18.85 -11.81 -9.64
C HIS A 20 -20.01 -11.37 -8.77
N ALA A 21 -20.08 -11.90 -7.54
CA ALA A 21 -20.80 -11.22 -6.50
C ALA A 21 -20.30 -9.78 -6.57
N SER A 22 -21.18 -8.85 -6.95
CA SER A 22 -20.90 -7.43 -6.92
C SER A 22 -20.83 -7.04 -5.44
N VAL A 23 -19.77 -7.46 -4.76
CA VAL A 23 -19.57 -7.19 -3.35
C VAL A 23 -19.16 -5.73 -3.26
N SER A 24 -20.16 -4.89 -3.01
CA SER A 24 -19.97 -3.48 -2.70
C SER A 24 -19.28 -3.36 -1.34
N PHE A 25 -18.37 -2.39 -1.22
CA PHE A 25 -17.92 -1.97 0.10
C PHE A 25 -19.10 -1.46 0.93
N ALA A 26 -19.06 -1.78 2.22
CA ALA A 26 -20.07 -1.48 3.21
C ALA A 26 -19.37 -1.24 4.55
N PRO A 27 -19.99 -0.50 5.48
CA PRO A 27 -19.47 -0.34 6.82
C PRO A 27 -19.19 -1.70 7.49
N ASN A 28 -18.14 -1.74 8.32
CA ASN A 28 -17.67 -2.92 9.05
C ASN A 28 -16.99 -4.02 8.23
N ILE A 29 -16.83 -3.85 6.92
CA ILE A 29 -15.89 -4.69 6.17
C ILE A 29 -14.46 -4.40 6.63
N PHE A 30 -13.66 -5.44 6.80
CA PHE A 30 -12.26 -5.34 7.18
C PHE A 30 -11.35 -6.24 6.37
N PHE A 31 -10.09 -5.84 6.28
CA PHE A 31 -8.98 -6.63 5.74
C PHE A 31 -7.83 -6.56 6.74
N ALA A 32 -7.44 -7.72 7.27
CA ALA A 32 -6.31 -7.86 8.16
C ALA A 32 -5.16 -8.53 7.41
N TYR A 33 -4.00 -7.88 7.36
CA TYR A 33 -2.80 -8.41 6.73
C TYR A 33 -1.74 -8.69 7.79
N ASN A 34 -1.15 -9.88 7.74
CA ASN A 34 0.07 -10.17 8.50
C ASN A 34 1.25 -9.61 7.73
N GLN A 35 1.95 -8.66 8.34
CA GLN A 35 3.11 -7.99 7.76
C GLN A 35 4.38 -8.43 8.47
N THR A 36 5.43 -8.67 7.68
CA THR A 36 6.80 -8.84 8.15
C THR A 36 7.65 -7.75 7.52
N VAL A 37 8.32 -6.96 8.34
CA VAL A 37 9.23 -5.90 7.90
C VAL A 37 10.64 -6.29 8.30
N ILE A 38 11.51 -6.45 7.30
CA ILE A 38 12.94 -6.71 7.52
C ILE A 38 13.67 -5.43 7.16
N MET A 39 14.39 -4.85 8.12
CA MET A 39 15.15 -3.61 7.93
C MET A 39 16.63 -3.82 8.21
N THR A 40 17.46 -3.26 7.35
CA THR A 40 18.92 -3.18 7.55
C THR A 40 19.23 -1.83 8.19
N LEU A 41 19.77 -1.85 9.40
CA LEU A 41 20.15 -0.66 10.16
C LEU A 41 21.49 -0.08 9.68
N PRO A 42 21.80 1.19 9.99
CA PRO A 42 23.05 1.83 9.55
C PRO A 42 24.34 1.14 10.01
N ASN A 43 24.27 0.37 11.11
CA ASN A 43 25.39 -0.42 11.61
C ASN A 43 25.53 -1.79 10.90
N GLY A 44 24.73 -2.06 9.86
CA GLY A 44 24.71 -3.30 9.11
C GLY A 44 23.92 -4.45 9.76
N SER A 45 23.40 -4.27 10.97
CA SER A 45 22.54 -5.27 11.61
C SER A 45 21.14 -5.28 11.01
N THR A 46 20.48 -6.44 11.07
CA THR A 46 19.11 -6.60 10.57
C THR A 46 18.15 -6.69 11.74
N THR A 47 17.02 -6.00 11.64
CA THR A 47 15.88 -6.16 12.54
C THR A 47 14.67 -6.69 11.76
N THR A 48 13.86 -7.52 12.40
CA THR A 48 12.62 -8.05 11.85
C THR A 48 11.48 -7.66 12.78
N ILE A 49 10.42 -7.09 12.20
CA ILE A 49 9.22 -6.66 12.92
C ILE A 49 8.02 -7.40 12.33
N HIS A 50 7.20 -7.97 13.19
CA HIS A 50 5.93 -8.59 12.82
C HIS A 50 4.77 -7.68 13.20
N GLU A 51 3.90 -7.41 12.23
CA GLU A 51 2.77 -6.50 12.40
C GLU A 51 1.47 -7.10 11.87
N VAL A 52 0.34 -6.63 12.38
CA VAL A 52 -0.95 -6.79 11.70
C VAL A 52 -1.45 -5.42 11.25
N LEU A 53 -1.63 -5.27 9.95
CA LEU A 53 -2.29 -4.12 9.35
C LEU A 53 -3.79 -4.40 9.28
N LEU A 54 -4.58 -3.69 10.09
CA LEU A 54 -6.04 -3.80 10.09
C LEU A 54 -6.65 -2.60 9.37
N GLN A 55 -7.16 -2.83 8.16
CA GLN A 55 -7.93 -1.86 7.39
C GLN A 55 -9.42 -2.13 7.61
N ARG A 56 -10.16 -1.19 8.21
CA ARG A 56 -11.60 -1.31 8.46
C ARG A 56 -12.37 -0.16 7.82
N ILE A 57 -13.40 -0.49 7.06
CA ILE A 57 -14.34 0.48 6.51
C ILE A 57 -15.25 0.94 7.65
N VAL A 58 -15.12 2.20 8.05
CA VAL A 58 -15.91 2.80 9.12
C VAL A 58 -17.10 3.61 8.59
N GLY A 59 -17.07 3.99 7.31
CA GLY A 59 -18.17 4.70 6.67
C GLY A 59 -18.12 4.61 5.15
N VAL A 60 -19.31 4.58 4.53
CA VAL A 60 -19.53 4.73 3.09
C VAL A 60 -20.55 5.85 2.93
N TYR A 61 -20.22 6.88 2.16
CA TYR A 61 -21.02 8.09 2.06
C TYR A 61 -21.71 8.20 0.69
N PRO A 62 -22.86 8.89 0.61
CA PRO A 62 -23.62 9.03 -0.65
C PRO A 62 -22.87 9.69 -1.81
N ASN A 63 -21.80 10.45 -1.52
CA ASN A 63 -20.96 11.11 -2.51
C ASN A 63 -19.82 10.21 -3.06
N ASN A 64 -19.97 8.89 -3.01
CA ASN A 64 -18.96 7.91 -3.41
C ASN A 64 -17.62 8.07 -2.68
N THR A 65 -17.66 8.49 -1.41
CA THR A 65 -16.49 8.52 -0.53
C THR A 65 -16.54 7.34 0.44
N ILE A 66 -15.37 6.77 0.74
CA ILE A 66 -15.19 5.74 1.75
C ILE A 66 -14.21 6.20 2.82
N ALA A 67 -14.55 5.95 4.08
CA ALA A 67 -13.68 6.16 5.23
C ALA A 67 -13.10 4.82 5.69
N VAL A 68 -11.78 4.73 5.70
CA VAL A 68 -11.04 3.54 6.14
C VAL A 68 -10.18 3.91 7.34
N ASN A 69 -10.41 3.20 8.44
CA ASN A 69 -9.56 3.22 9.62
C ASN A 69 -8.44 2.18 9.45
N LEU A 70 -7.20 2.63 9.53
CA LEU A 70 -6.02 1.79 9.58
C LEU A 70 -5.49 1.75 11.01
N THR A 71 -5.39 0.56 11.58
CA THR A 71 -4.69 0.31 12.85
C THR A 71 -3.53 -0.65 12.59
N ILE A 72 -2.35 -0.35 13.14
CA ILE A 72 -1.15 -1.17 13.01
C ILE A 72 -0.84 -1.76 14.38
N TYR A 73 -0.85 -3.09 14.47
CA TYR A 73 -0.53 -3.83 15.70
C TYR A 73 0.87 -4.40 15.58
N ASN A 74 1.81 -4.02 16.46
CA ASN A 74 3.10 -4.70 16.60
C ASN A 74 2.90 -5.99 17.40
N VAL A 75 3.15 -7.14 16.77
CA VAL A 75 2.91 -8.46 17.35
C VAL A 75 3.94 -8.80 18.41
N ASP A 76 5.19 -8.43 18.17
CA ASP A 76 6.32 -8.79 19.02
C ASP A 76 6.27 -8.03 20.36
N GLU A 77 5.99 -6.73 20.31
CA GLU A 77 5.98 -5.84 21.48
C GLU A 77 4.58 -5.65 22.09
N LYS A 78 3.54 -6.21 21.45
CA LYS A 78 2.13 -6.15 21.90
C LYS A 78 1.63 -4.72 22.14
N TYR A 79 1.92 -3.82 21.21
CA TYR A 79 1.30 -2.49 21.17
C TYR A 79 0.61 -2.22 19.85
N TYR A 80 -0.22 -1.19 19.79
CA TYR A 80 -0.78 -0.69 18.53
C TYR A 80 -0.53 0.80 18.37
N LEU A 81 -0.33 1.23 17.12
CA LEU A 81 -0.26 2.66 16.80
C LEU A 81 -1.67 3.26 16.79
N PRO A 82 -1.85 4.51 17.25
CA PRO A 82 -3.15 5.19 17.22
C PRO A 82 -3.81 5.07 15.84
N PRO A 83 -5.09 4.67 15.76
CA PRO A 83 -5.76 4.46 14.49
C PRO A 83 -5.82 5.73 13.63
N VAL A 84 -5.52 5.60 12.34
CA VAL A 84 -5.61 6.70 11.38
C VAL A 84 -6.80 6.48 10.45
N VAL A 85 -7.68 7.47 10.35
CA VAL A 85 -8.81 7.45 9.41
C VAL A 85 -8.43 8.23 8.16
N SER A 86 -8.59 7.60 7.00
CA SER A 86 -8.35 8.22 5.70
C SER A 86 -9.58 8.12 4.81
N LEU A 87 -9.77 9.14 3.96
CA LEU A 87 -10.87 9.22 3.01
C LEU A 87 -10.35 8.96 1.59
N SER A 88 -11.12 8.22 0.79
CA SER A 88 -10.81 8.02 -0.62
C SER A 88 -12.09 7.84 -1.45
N ASN A 89 -11.95 7.82 -2.76
CA ASN A 89 -13.03 7.48 -3.67
C ASN A 89 -13.43 6.01 -3.50
N LEU A 90 -14.74 5.72 -3.46
CA LEU A 90 -15.32 4.39 -3.27
C LEU A 90 -15.07 3.46 -4.47
N SER A 91 -15.07 4.01 -5.68
CA SER A 91 -14.89 3.23 -6.92
C SER A 91 -13.45 2.74 -7.08
N PHE A 92 -12.48 3.43 -6.49
CA PHE A 92 -11.08 3.01 -6.47
C PHE A 92 -10.39 3.50 -5.17
N PRO A 93 -10.59 2.79 -4.05
CA PRO A 93 -10.07 3.21 -2.75
C PRO A 93 -8.55 3.15 -2.67
N THR A 94 -7.91 4.31 -2.56
CA THR A 94 -6.45 4.45 -2.42
C THR A 94 -5.93 4.09 -1.02
N ASN A 95 -6.82 3.83 -0.07
CA ASN A 95 -6.53 3.44 1.31
C ASN A 95 -6.74 1.94 1.58
N LEU A 96 -7.14 1.16 0.57
CA LEU A 96 -7.22 -0.30 0.60
C LEU A 96 -6.31 -0.92 -0.44
N TYR A 97 -5.72 -2.09 -0.16
CA TYR A 97 -5.01 -2.86 -1.19
C TYR A 97 -6.00 -3.52 -2.16
N TYR A 98 -6.51 -2.73 -3.09
CA TYR A 98 -7.60 -3.10 -3.98
C TYR A 98 -7.43 -2.48 -5.37
N ILE A 99 -7.70 -3.25 -6.41
CA ILE A 99 -7.89 -2.81 -7.80
C ILE A 99 -9.30 -3.21 -8.23
N PRO A 100 -10.11 -2.29 -8.76
CA PRO A 100 -11.46 -2.60 -9.21
C PRO A 100 -11.47 -3.75 -10.22
N PRO A 101 -12.36 -4.76 -10.10
CA PRO A 101 -12.38 -5.92 -10.99
C PRO A 101 -12.38 -5.61 -12.49
N HIS A 102 -13.07 -4.54 -12.90
CA HIS A 102 -13.13 -4.09 -14.30
C HIS A 102 -11.82 -3.47 -14.85
N LEU A 103 -10.85 -3.20 -13.97
CA LEU A 103 -9.51 -2.70 -14.27
C LEU A 103 -8.41 -3.76 -14.13
N LEU A 104 -8.76 -5.00 -13.73
CA LEU A 104 -7.79 -6.08 -13.64
C LEU A 104 -7.14 -6.36 -15.01
N GLY A 105 -5.83 -6.61 -15.01
CA GLY A 105 -5.04 -6.84 -16.23
C GLY A 105 -4.66 -5.57 -17.01
N LYS A 106 -4.94 -4.37 -16.48
CA LYS A 106 -4.61 -3.08 -17.12
C LYS A 106 -3.73 -2.25 -16.21
N ASN A 107 -2.89 -1.38 -16.77
CA ASN A 107 -2.23 -0.34 -15.98
C ASN A 107 -3.29 0.59 -15.35
N VAL A 108 -3.07 0.97 -14.11
CA VAL A 108 -4.00 1.81 -13.35
C VAL A 108 -3.26 2.93 -12.63
N THR A 109 -3.92 4.06 -12.43
CA THR A 109 -3.39 5.17 -11.62
C THR A 109 -4.15 5.20 -10.30
N ARG A 110 -3.42 5.14 -9.18
CA ARG A 110 -3.94 5.18 -7.82
C ARG A 110 -3.46 6.46 -7.14
N GLY A 111 -4.32 7.48 -7.10
CA GLY A 111 -3.91 8.82 -6.67
C GLY A 111 -2.97 9.45 -7.70
N SER A 112 -1.75 9.82 -7.29
CA SER A 112 -0.69 10.32 -8.17
C SER A 112 0.30 9.24 -8.64
N SER A 113 0.11 7.98 -8.23
CA SER A 113 1.04 6.89 -8.53
C SER A 113 0.48 5.96 -9.61
N GLU A 114 1.27 5.71 -10.65
CA GLU A 114 0.97 4.66 -11.63
C GLU A 114 1.34 3.29 -11.06
N ILE A 115 0.47 2.31 -11.28
CA ILE A 115 0.66 0.91 -10.95
C ILE A 115 0.47 0.12 -12.25
N CYS A 116 1.56 -0.45 -12.74
CA CYS A 116 1.64 -1.17 -14.00
C CYS A 116 1.25 -2.63 -13.82
N PHE A 117 0.47 -3.17 -14.73
CA PHE A 117 0.20 -4.61 -14.78
C PHE A 117 1.43 -5.32 -15.35
N VAL A 118 1.94 -6.32 -14.61
CA VAL A 118 3.14 -7.08 -15.00
C VAL A 118 2.74 -8.38 -15.68
N ASN A 119 1.98 -9.23 -14.99
CA ASN A 119 1.52 -10.52 -15.52
C ASN A 119 0.32 -11.07 -14.74
N TYR A 120 -0.23 -12.18 -15.24
CA TYR A 120 -1.16 -13.03 -14.51
C TYR A 120 -0.49 -14.37 -14.24
N SER A 121 -0.31 -14.73 -12.97
CA SER A 121 0.37 -15.96 -12.56
C SER A 121 -0.29 -16.57 -11.32
N ASN A 122 -0.40 -17.90 -11.29
CA ASN A 122 -0.98 -18.65 -10.17
C ASN A 122 -2.35 -18.14 -9.70
N GLY A 123 -3.21 -17.72 -10.65
CA GLY A 123 -4.55 -17.22 -10.34
C GLY A 123 -4.60 -15.75 -9.91
N LEU A 124 -3.48 -15.02 -9.90
CA LEU A 124 -3.34 -13.67 -9.39
C LEU A 124 -2.85 -12.69 -10.46
N TYR A 125 -3.41 -11.49 -10.47
CA TYR A 125 -2.92 -10.36 -11.26
C TYR A 125 -1.79 -9.69 -10.49
N VAL A 126 -0.61 -9.59 -11.11
CA VAL A 126 0.59 -9.02 -10.50
C VAL A 126 0.78 -7.61 -11.03
N TYR A 127 0.99 -6.70 -10.11
CA TYR A 127 1.14 -5.28 -10.36
C TYR A 127 2.42 -4.77 -9.72
N GLU A 128 3.03 -3.78 -10.35
CA GLU A 128 4.25 -3.12 -9.89
C GLU A 128 4.12 -1.60 -9.98
N SER A 129 4.66 -0.90 -9.00
CA SER A 129 4.88 0.54 -9.05
C SER A 129 6.28 0.85 -8.56
N LYS A 130 6.91 1.84 -9.18
CA LYS A 130 8.24 2.30 -8.81
C LYS A 130 8.19 3.80 -8.58
N SER A 131 8.71 4.22 -7.44
CA SER A 131 8.84 5.64 -7.11
C SER A 131 10.25 5.93 -6.62
N ASN A 132 10.75 7.11 -6.94
CA ASN A 132 12.08 7.56 -6.53
C ASN A 132 11.92 8.82 -5.68
N ILE A 133 12.46 8.79 -4.48
CA ILE A 133 12.53 9.95 -3.59
C ILE A 133 14.01 10.20 -3.33
N GLN A 134 14.55 11.26 -3.96
CA GLN A 134 15.99 11.50 -4.04
C GLN A 134 16.68 10.26 -4.65
N ASP A 135 17.61 9.63 -3.92
CA ASP A 135 18.33 8.43 -4.35
C ASP A 135 17.76 7.13 -3.74
N VAL A 136 16.59 7.20 -3.10
CA VAL A 136 15.89 6.03 -2.56
C VAL A 136 14.84 5.57 -3.56
N VAL A 137 14.99 4.33 -4.01
CA VAL A 137 14.01 3.67 -4.86
C VAL A 137 13.04 2.89 -3.99
N ILE A 138 11.75 3.10 -4.19
CA ILE A 138 10.68 2.33 -3.57
C ILE A 138 9.97 1.54 -4.66
N GLU A 139 10.07 0.22 -4.59
CA GLU A 139 9.37 -0.70 -5.47
C GLU A 139 8.22 -1.34 -4.70
N PHE A 140 7.02 -1.25 -5.26
CA PHE A 140 5.79 -1.76 -4.66
C PHE A 140 5.19 -2.82 -5.58
N PHE A 141 4.98 -4.01 -5.05
CA PHE A 141 4.37 -5.13 -5.74
C PHE A 141 3.04 -5.49 -5.08
N MET A 142 2.07 -5.85 -5.90
CA MET A 142 0.74 -6.24 -5.43
C MET A 142 0.21 -7.43 -6.23
N TRP A 143 -0.17 -8.49 -5.52
CA TRP A 143 -0.76 -9.69 -6.10
C TRP A 143 -2.25 -9.70 -5.77
N VAL A 144 -3.08 -9.56 -6.79
CA VAL A 144 -4.52 -9.28 -6.67
C VAL A 144 -5.34 -10.47 -7.16
N ASN A 145 -6.36 -10.86 -6.38
CA ASN A 145 -7.29 -11.91 -6.80
C ASN A 145 -8.37 -11.38 -7.77
N SER A 146 -9.22 -12.27 -8.29
CA SER A 146 -10.29 -11.90 -9.22
C SER A 146 -11.35 -10.95 -8.63
N SER A 147 -11.47 -10.90 -7.30
CA SER A 147 -12.35 -9.94 -6.61
C SER A 147 -11.72 -8.56 -6.47
N GLY A 148 -10.49 -8.35 -6.94
CA GLY A 148 -9.81 -7.07 -6.89
C GLY A 148 -9.04 -6.82 -5.60
N VAL A 149 -9.03 -7.74 -4.64
CA VAL A 149 -8.34 -7.57 -3.35
C VAL A 149 -6.93 -8.14 -3.44
N ALA A 150 -5.94 -7.42 -2.90
CA ALA A 150 -4.59 -7.94 -2.80
C ALA A 150 -4.52 -9.09 -1.79
N VAL A 151 -4.03 -10.25 -2.21
CA VAL A 151 -3.72 -11.36 -1.28
C VAL A 151 -2.32 -11.22 -0.70
N LYS A 152 -1.45 -10.47 -1.38
CA LYS A 152 -0.09 -10.13 -0.95
C LYS A 152 0.28 -8.75 -1.49
N VAL A 153 0.99 -7.97 -0.68
CA VAL A 153 1.71 -6.77 -1.10
C VAL A 153 3.15 -6.84 -0.61
N GLN A 154 4.06 -6.21 -1.33
CA GLN A 154 5.45 -6.12 -0.94
C GLN A 154 6.01 -4.74 -1.29
N THR A 155 6.69 -4.12 -0.35
CA THR A 155 7.40 -2.86 -0.55
C THR A 155 8.88 -3.09 -0.30
N LEU A 156 9.70 -2.83 -1.32
CA LEU A 156 11.15 -2.82 -1.23
C LEU A 156 11.63 -1.38 -1.20
N GLN A 157 12.52 -1.07 -0.26
CA GLN A 157 13.22 0.20 -0.21
C GLN A 157 14.70 -0.04 -0.47
N ILE A 158 15.20 0.52 -1.56
CA ILE A 158 16.58 0.38 -2.02
C ILE A 158 17.26 1.74 -1.81
N GLY A 159 18.37 1.74 -1.06
CA GLY A 159 19.11 2.95 -0.74
C GLY A 159 19.96 3.45 -1.91
N ALA A 160 20.56 4.64 -1.74
CA ALA A 160 21.38 5.31 -2.74
C ALA A 160 22.57 4.48 -3.25
N THR A 161 23.12 3.62 -2.39
CA THR A 161 24.22 2.71 -2.71
C THR A 161 23.74 1.33 -3.19
N LEU A 162 22.48 1.24 -3.63
CA LEU A 162 21.81 0.07 -4.20
C LEU A 162 21.62 -1.13 -3.25
N GLN A 163 21.93 -1.02 -1.96
CA GLN A 163 21.52 -2.05 -1.00
C GLN A 163 20.02 -1.96 -0.67
N LEU A 164 19.44 -3.13 -0.42
CA LEU A 164 18.12 -3.25 0.17
C LEU A 164 18.16 -2.79 1.64
N VAL A 165 17.44 -1.71 1.93
CA VAL A 165 17.34 -1.11 3.27
C VAL A 165 16.12 -1.62 4.02
N SER A 166 15.02 -1.89 3.31
CA SER A 166 13.80 -2.43 3.91
C SER A 166 13.05 -3.33 2.93
N ASN A 167 12.46 -4.40 3.45
CA ASN A 167 11.52 -5.27 2.75
C ASN A 167 10.33 -5.51 3.67
N ALA A 168 9.21 -4.86 3.35
CA ALA A 168 7.94 -5.09 4.01
C ALA A 168 7.08 -5.99 3.13
N THR A 169 6.69 -7.16 3.63
CA THR A 169 5.76 -8.06 2.93
C THR A 169 4.53 -8.23 3.79
N ALA A 170 3.34 -7.92 3.25
CA ALA A 170 2.07 -8.14 3.93
C ALA A 170 1.20 -9.14 3.15
N VAL A 171 0.67 -10.14 3.85
CA VAL A 171 -0.17 -11.20 3.30
C VAL A 171 -1.55 -11.13 3.94
N LEU A 172 -2.60 -11.20 3.13
CA LEU A 172 -3.97 -11.19 3.63
C LEU A 172 -4.19 -12.38 4.56
N TRP A 173 -4.47 -12.09 5.82
CA TRP A 173 -4.71 -13.10 6.85
C TRP A 173 -6.20 -13.39 7.00
N LYS A 174 -7.00 -12.34 7.17
CA LYS A 174 -8.42 -12.47 7.53
C LYS A 174 -9.24 -11.31 6.97
N SER A 175 -10.42 -11.61 6.46
CA SER A 175 -11.37 -10.60 5.98
C SER A 175 -12.79 -11.13 5.98
N ASN A 176 -13.76 -10.29 6.34
CA ASN A 176 -15.18 -10.59 6.17
C ASN A 176 -15.75 -10.14 4.81
N TYR A 177 -14.90 -9.66 3.90
CA TYR A 177 -15.31 -9.29 2.54
C TYR A 177 -15.73 -10.52 1.72
N PHE A 178 -15.02 -11.64 1.88
CA PHE A 178 -15.30 -12.89 1.17
C PHE A 178 -16.27 -13.79 1.92
N ASP A 179 -16.20 -13.77 3.26
CA ASP A 179 -17.05 -14.54 4.14
C ASP A 179 -17.61 -13.62 5.25
N PRO A 180 -18.86 -13.15 5.15
CA PRO A 180 -19.46 -12.26 6.13
C PRO A 180 -19.50 -12.81 7.57
N ALA A 181 -19.41 -14.14 7.75
CA ALA A 181 -19.38 -14.75 9.09
C ALA A 181 -18.01 -14.60 9.77
N THR A 182 -16.97 -14.23 9.03
CA THR A 182 -15.61 -14.10 9.56
C THR A 182 -15.53 -12.96 10.60
N PRO A 183 -15.20 -13.25 11.88
CA PRO A 183 -15.22 -12.23 12.92
C PRO A 183 -13.97 -11.35 12.86
N LEU A 184 -14.12 -10.07 13.23
CA LEU A 184 -13.01 -9.14 13.41
C LEU A 184 -11.97 -9.73 14.37
N PRO A 185 -10.66 -9.73 14.04
CA PRO A 185 -9.62 -10.19 14.95
C PRO A 185 -9.61 -9.35 16.23
N LYS A 186 -9.33 -10.01 17.36
CA LYS A 186 -9.18 -9.38 18.68
C LYS A 186 -7.72 -9.45 19.10
N PHE A 187 -7.24 -8.36 19.72
CA PHE A 187 -5.86 -8.22 20.17
C PHE A 187 -5.82 -8.01 21.69
N PRO A 188 -6.17 -9.02 22.50
CA PRO A 188 -6.20 -8.90 23.95
C PRO A 188 -4.79 -8.66 24.51
N GLY A 189 -4.68 -7.74 25.47
CA GLY A 189 -3.41 -7.40 26.11
C GLY A 189 -2.52 -6.44 25.32
N TYR A 190 -2.98 -5.94 24.17
CA TYR A 190 -2.27 -4.89 23.44
C TYR A 190 -2.54 -3.52 24.06
N THR A 191 -1.49 -2.70 24.15
CA THR A 191 -1.58 -1.32 24.65
C THR A 191 -1.34 -0.31 23.53
N GLU A 192 -1.92 0.87 23.64
CA GLU A 192 -1.61 1.95 22.69
C GLU A 192 -0.15 2.39 22.86
N ALA A 193 0.57 2.57 21.75
CA ALA A 193 1.93 3.09 21.77
C ALA A 193 1.94 4.53 22.30
N HIS A 194 2.90 4.84 23.17
CA HIS A 194 3.11 6.21 23.62
C HIS A 194 3.64 7.08 22.47
N VAL A 195 2.95 8.17 22.16
CA VAL A 195 3.40 9.14 21.17
C VAL A 195 4.60 9.90 21.73
N VAL A 196 5.78 9.68 21.16
CA VAL A 196 6.95 10.51 21.44
C VAL A 196 6.94 11.69 20.49
N SER A 197 6.76 12.90 21.02
CA SER A 197 6.81 14.15 20.24
C SER A 197 8.24 14.39 19.73
N ALA A 198 8.53 13.98 18.49
CA ALA A 198 9.78 14.34 17.84
C ALA A 198 9.69 15.79 17.34
N ASN A 199 10.52 16.69 17.88
CA ASN A 199 10.59 18.08 17.41
C ASN A 199 11.36 18.15 16.07
N LEU A 200 10.66 17.92 14.97
CA LEU A 200 11.21 17.91 13.60
C LEU A 200 11.80 19.26 13.16
N ASN A 201 11.53 20.36 13.88
CA ASN A 201 12.10 21.67 13.57
C ASN A 201 13.64 21.66 13.62
N LYS A 202 14.26 20.85 14.47
CA LYS A 202 15.73 20.78 14.53
C LYS A 202 16.35 20.16 13.28
N THR A 203 15.69 19.19 12.65
CA THR A 203 16.20 18.51 11.45
C THR A 203 15.99 19.35 10.19
N VAL A 204 14.85 20.05 10.10
CA VAL A 204 14.56 20.98 9.00
C VAL A 204 15.49 22.21 9.05
N LEU A 205 15.83 22.71 10.25
CA LEU A 205 16.78 23.82 10.41
C LEU A 205 18.13 23.51 9.78
N VAL A 206 18.65 22.29 9.99
CA VAL A 206 19.96 21.87 9.49
C VAL A 206 19.98 21.79 7.96
N VAL A 207 18.90 21.32 7.34
CA VAL A 207 18.77 21.28 5.87
C VAL A 207 18.61 22.68 5.29
N SER A 208 17.81 23.55 5.94
CA SER A 208 17.64 24.94 5.50
C SER A 208 18.92 25.77 5.59
N HIS A 209 19.76 25.53 6.61
CA HIS A 209 21.03 26.23 6.74
C HIS A 209 22.02 25.87 5.63
N LYS A 210 22.13 24.59 5.26
CA LYS A 210 22.99 24.17 4.14
C LYS A 210 22.54 24.78 2.81
N LEU A 211 21.23 24.84 2.55
CA LEU A 211 20.67 25.45 1.35
C LEU A 211 20.95 26.96 1.29
N LEU A 212 20.78 27.68 2.40
CA LEU A 212 21.11 29.10 2.50
C LEU A 212 22.61 29.35 2.29
N GLU A 213 23.47 28.49 2.84
CA GLU A 213 24.92 28.56 2.71
C GLU A 213 25.36 28.35 1.25
N TYR A 214 24.77 27.39 0.52
CA TYR A 214 25.04 27.20 -0.91
C TYR A 214 24.60 28.39 -1.77
N ILE A 215 23.45 29.00 -1.46
CA ILE A 215 22.96 30.20 -2.17
C ILE A 215 23.90 31.39 -1.93
N LEU A 216 24.38 31.57 -0.69
CA LEU A 216 25.34 32.63 -0.36
C LEU A 216 26.69 32.42 -1.05
N ILE A 217 27.23 31.19 -1.05
CA ILE A 217 28.48 30.87 -1.74
C ILE A 217 28.36 31.10 -3.26
N ALA A 218 27.26 30.65 -3.87
CA ALA A 218 27.01 30.86 -5.29
C ALA A 218 26.86 32.35 -5.64
N GLY A 219 26.19 33.14 -4.77
CA GLY A 219 26.07 34.58 -4.92
C GLY A 219 27.42 35.30 -4.85
N VAL A 220 28.27 34.95 -3.88
CA VAL A 220 29.62 35.51 -3.74
C VAL A 220 30.50 35.16 -4.93
N LEU A 221 30.48 33.90 -5.39
CA LEU A 221 31.21 33.46 -6.58
C LEU A 221 30.72 34.21 -7.84
N GLY A 222 29.41 34.42 -7.99
CA GLY A 222 28.84 35.19 -9.08
C GLY A 222 29.33 36.65 -9.09
N ILE A 223 29.39 37.29 -7.91
CA ILE A 223 29.94 38.65 -7.78
C ILE A 223 31.42 38.68 -8.15
N ILE A 224 32.23 37.71 -7.70
CA ILE A 224 33.65 37.62 -8.03
C ILE A 224 33.86 37.44 -9.54
N ILE A 225 33.09 36.57 -10.20
CA ILE A 225 33.15 36.36 -11.65
C ILE A 225 32.77 37.65 -12.38
N ILE A 226 31.67 38.31 -11.98
CA ILE A 226 31.26 39.59 -12.59
C ILE A 226 32.37 40.63 -12.44
N LEU A 227 33.01 40.74 -11.26
CA LEU A 227 34.10 41.69 -11.03
C LEU A 227 35.37 41.37 -11.82
N LEU A 228 35.68 40.09 -12.04
CA LEU A 228 36.86 39.65 -12.80
C LEU A 228 36.70 39.83 -14.32
N PHE A 229 35.49 39.71 -14.85
CA PHE A 229 35.20 39.82 -16.29
C PHE A 229 34.55 41.15 -16.69
N ARG A 230 34.37 42.07 -15.74
CA ARG A 230 33.95 43.44 -16.02
C ARG A 230 35.13 44.19 -16.63
N LYS A 231 35.07 44.42 -17.94
CA LYS A 231 35.83 45.48 -18.61
C LYS A 231 35.40 46.85 -18.12
#